data_AF-A0A563EKV6-F1
#
_entry.id   AF-A0A563EKV6-F1
#
_cell.length_a   1.000
_cell.length_b   1.000
_cell.length_c   1.000
_cell.angle_alpha   90.00
_cell.angle_beta   90.00
_cell.angle_gamma   90.00
#
_symmetry.space_group_name_H-M   'P 1'
#
loop_
_entity.id
_entity.type
_entity.pdbx_description
1 polymer ?
#
loop_
_entity_poly.entity_id
_entity_poly.type
_entity_poly.pdbx_seq_one_letter_code
_entity_poly.pdbx_strand_id
1 'polypeptide(L)'
;MPRTAARCSAIRVTRYFDEVVDQLVRSGISVDSVAIDLSPAEPMRGQLMTGRGPVLRWREDLGWTSGTRSAGPAAHPDEVARLLEAALETA
;
A
#
# COMPACT_ATOMS: atom_id res chain seq x y z
N MET A 1 -22.07 7.83 14.27
CA MET A 1 -21.79 8.46 12.96
C MET A 1 -20.47 7.90 12.45
N PRO A 2 -20.44 7.17 11.33
CA PRO A 2 -19.17 6.72 10.78
C PRO A 2 -18.43 7.95 10.25
N ARG A 3 -17.16 8.12 10.67
CA ARG A 3 -16.25 9.14 10.10
C ARG A 3 -16.12 8.82 8.60
N THR A 4 -16.72 9.65 7.75
CA THR A 4 -16.41 9.66 6.32
C THR A 4 -14.95 10.07 6.20
N ALA A 5 -14.06 9.10 5.96
CA ALA A 5 -12.73 9.40 5.47
C ALA A 5 -12.92 10.30 4.24
N ALA A 6 -12.35 11.50 4.25
CA ALA A 6 -12.42 12.39 3.10
C ALA A 6 -11.83 11.62 1.91
N ARG A 7 -12.66 11.36 0.88
CA ARG A 7 -12.23 10.63 -0.32
C ARG A 7 -10.93 11.21 -0.84
N CYS A 8 -9.90 10.39 -0.92
CA CYS A 8 -8.65 10.76 -1.56
C CYS A 8 -8.92 10.91 -3.05
N SER A 9 -8.39 11.98 -3.65
CA SER A 9 -8.43 12.10 -5.11
C SER A 9 -7.50 11.05 -5.73
N ALA A 10 -7.79 10.63 -6.96
CA ALA A 10 -6.93 9.73 -7.73
C ALA A 10 -5.46 10.20 -7.74
N ILE A 11 -5.23 11.51 -7.90
CA ILE A 11 -3.90 12.14 -7.86
C ILE A 11 -3.20 11.94 -6.52
N ARG A 12 -3.93 12.06 -5.39
CA ARG A 12 -3.34 11.83 -4.07
C ARG A 12 -2.95 10.38 -3.86
N VAL A 13 -3.79 9.45 -4.32
CA VAL A 13 -3.51 8.02 -4.21
C VAL A 13 -2.29 7.65 -5.05
N THR A 14 -2.21 8.07 -6.31
CA THR A 14 -1.05 7.77 -7.15
C THR A 14 0.24 8.34 -6.56
N ARG A 15 0.21 9.58 -6.07
CA ARG A 15 1.37 10.20 -5.41
C ARG A 15 1.80 9.45 -4.16
N TYR A 16 0.83 9.02 -3.34
CA TYR A 16 1.12 8.23 -2.15
C TYR A 16 1.80 6.90 -2.50
N PHE A 17 1.34 6.22 -3.56
CA PHE A 17 1.98 5.01 -4.04
C PHE A 17 3.39 5.25 -4.58
N ASP A 18 3.62 6.37 -5.28
CA ASP A 18 4.98 6.76 -5.71
C ASP A 18 5.91 6.93 -4.51
N GLU A 19 5.46 7.62 -3.45
CA GLU A 19 6.23 7.82 -2.21
C GLU A 19 6.52 6.49 -1.50
N VAL A 20 5.57 5.55 -1.50
CA VAL A 20 5.77 4.19 -0.98
C VAL A 20 6.81 3.43 -1.80
N VAL A 21 6.70 3.44 -3.14
CA VAL A 21 7.64 2.75 -4.02
C VAL A 21 9.05 3.32 -3.88
N ASP A 22 9.19 4.64 -3.86
CA ASP A 22 10.48 5.31 -3.66
C ASP A 22 11.13 4.88 -2.35
N GLN A 23 10.35 4.80 -1.27
CA GLN A 23 10.87 4.36 0.02
C GLN A 23 11.28 2.89 0.00
N LEU A 24 10.49 2.01 -0.62
CA LEU A 24 10.84 0.60 -0.76
C LEU A 24 12.14 0.40 -1.52
N VAL A 25 12.33 1.12 -2.62
CA VAL A 25 13.57 1.09 -3.41
C VAL A 25 14.75 1.59 -2.58
N ARG A 26 14.58 2.67 -1.80
CA ARG A 26 15.62 3.17 -0.88
C ARG A 26 15.98 2.17 0.22
N SER A 27 15.02 1.37 0.68
CA SER A 27 15.24 0.25 1.61
C SER A 27 15.83 -1.01 0.95
N GLY A 28 16.11 -0.98 -0.36
CA GLY A 28 16.70 -2.11 -1.08
C GLY A 28 15.69 -3.20 -1.49
N ILE A 29 14.39 -2.89 -1.44
CA ILE A 29 13.33 -3.82 -1.82
C ILE A 29 12.90 -3.56 -3.27
N SER A 30 13.04 -4.57 -4.12
CA SER A 30 12.62 -4.49 -5.52
C SER A 30 11.10 -4.60 -5.66
N VAL A 31 10.49 -3.56 -6.24
CA VAL A 31 9.08 -3.54 -6.62
C VAL A 31 8.97 -3.90 -8.10
N ASP A 32 8.23 -4.96 -8.41
CA ASP A 32 8.05 -5.44 -9.78
C ASP A 32 6.84 -4.79 -10.45
N SER A 33 5.74 -4.67 -9.71
CA SER A 33 4.52 -4.08 -10.22
C SER A 33 3.67 -3.46 -9.11
N VAL A 34 2.95 -2.42 -9.51
CA VAL A 34 1.94 -1.73 -8.71
C VAL A 34 0.66 -1.69 -9.54
N ALA A 35 -0.44 -2.18 -8.98
CA ALA A 35 -1.76 -2.09 -9.57
C ALA A 35 -2.64 -1.23 -8.66
N ILE A 36 -3.34 -0.24 -9.23
CA ILE A 36 -4.23 0.66 -8.49
C ILE A 36 -5.58 0.72 -9.19
N ASP A 37 -6.65 0.46 -8.45
CA ASP A 37 -8.03 0.68 -8.87
C ASP A 37 -8.52 2.01 -8.29
N LEU A 38 -8.75 2.97 -9.19
CA LEU A 38 -9.13 4.36 -8.89
C LEU A 38 -10.63 4.62 -9.13
N SER A 39 -11.46 3.57 -9.15
CA SER A 39 -12.90 3.69 -9.37
C SER A 39 -13.54 4.63 -8.35
N PRO A 40 -14.18 5.74 -8.79
CA PRO A 40 -14.76 6.74 -7.90
C PRO A 40 -16.10 6.28 -7.29
N ALA A 41 -16.58 5.06 -7.58
CA ALA A 41 -17.80 4.50 -6.99
C ALA A 41 -17.50 3.60 -5.77
N GLU A 42 -16.27 3.14 -5.61
CA GLU A 42 -15.84 2.24 -4.54
C GLU A 42 -14.68 2.88 -3.75
N PRO A 43 -14.34 2.36 -2.55
CA PRO A 43 -13.06 2.67 -1.93
C PRO A 43 -11.92 2.24 -2.87
N MET A 44 -10.98 3.15 -3.13
CA MET A 44 -9.84 2.85 -4.00
C MET A 44 -9.00 1.71 -3.43
N ARG A 45 -8.40 0.92 -4.31
CA ARG A 45 -7.60 -0.26 -3.92
C ARG A 45 -6.27 -0.24 -4.62
N GLY A 46 -5.29 -0.90 -4.02
CA GLY A 46 -4.02 -1.13 -4.69
C GLY A 46 -3.35 -2.41 -4.23
N GLN A 47 -2.40 -2.86 -5.03
CA GLN A 47 -1.59 -4.03 -4.75
C GLN A 47 -0.14 -3.76 -5.17
N LEU A 48 0.78 -4.17 -4.32
CA LEU A 48 2.21 -4.10 -4.57
C LEU A 48 2.80 -5.51 -4.62
N MET A 49 3.53 -5.80 -5.70
CA MET A 49 4.21 -7.06 -5.91
C MET A 49 5.72 -6.85 -6.00
N THR A 50 6.47 -7.79 -5.42
CA THR A 50 7.93 -7.84 -5.47
C THR A 50 8.39 -9.03 -6.31
N GLY A 51 9.66 -9.04 -6.71
CA GLY A 51 10.27 -10.17 -7.45
C GLY A 51 10.31 -11.51 -6.73
N ARG A 52 9.92 -11.55 -5.46
CA ARG A 52 9.75 -12.80 -4.69
C ARG A 52 8.29 -13.18 -4.49
N GLY A 53 7.35 -12.40 -5.06
CA GLY A 53 5.91 -12.65 -4.99
C GLY A 53 5.09 -11.45 -4.49
N PRO A 54 3.76 -11.56 -4.55
CA PRO A 54 2.83 -10.52 -4.08
C PRO A 54 2.80 -10.48 -2.54
N VAL A 55 2.87 -9.27 -1.95
CA VAL A 55 2.95 -9.18 -0.48
C VAL A 55 1.98 -8.19 0.13
N LEU A 56 1.64 -7.08 -0.53
CA LEU A 56 0.86 -6.03 0.11
C LEU A 56 -0.39 -5.63 -0.68
N ARG A 57 -1.52 -5.59 0.01
CA ARG A 57 -2.80 -5.06 -0.47
C ARG A 57 -3.12 -3.79 0.29
N TRP A 58 -3.63 -2.78 -0.40
CA TRP A 58 -4.07 -1.52 0.17
C TRP A 58 -5.54 -1.29 -0.16
N ARG A 59 -6.27 -0.72 0.78
CA ARG A 59 -7.59 -0.14 0.56
C ARG A 59 -7.66 1.25 1.18
N GLU A 60 -8.31 2.18 0.51
CA GLU A 60 -8.50 3.56 0.98
C GLU A 60 -9.12 3.63 2.38
N ASP A 61 -10.03 2.72 2.69
CA ASP A 61 -10.78 2.69 3.94
C ASP A 61 -10.16 1.82 5.05
N LEU A 62 -9.31 0.85 4.70
CA LEU A 62 -8.74 -0.12 5.64
C LEU A 62 -7.21 -0.04 5.78
N GLY A 63 -6.54 0.50 4.76
CA GLY A 63 -5.10 0.59 4.64
C GLY A 63 -4.41 -0.67 4.15
N TRP A 64 -3.14 -0.81 4.53
CA TRP A 64 -2.24 -1.83 4.04
C TRP A 64 -2.39 -3.13 4.80
N THR A 65 -2.23 -4.25 4.12
CA THR A 65 -2.16 -5.57 4.73
C THR A 65 -1.25 -6.51 3.98
N SER A 66 -0.51 -7.32 4.74
CA SER A 66 0.25 -8.47 4.27
C SER A 66 -0.45 -9.81 4.54
N GLY A 67 -1.74 -9.78 4.88
CA GLY A 67 -2.53 -10.95 5.29
C GLY A 67 -2.46 -11.25 6.79
N THR A 68 -1.28 -11.16 7.41
CA THR A 68 -1.08 -11.40 8.86
C THR A 68 -0.88 -10.13 9.68
N ARG A 69 -0.50 -9.03 9.02
CA ARG A 69 -0.30 -7.71 9.63
C ARG A 69 -1.00 -6.63 8.80
N SER A 70 -1.24 -5.48 9.42
CA SER A 70 -1.89 -4.34 8.78
C SER A 70 -1.31 -3.02 9.25
N ALA A 71 -1.35 -2.01 8.38
CA ALA A 71 -1.03 -0.62 8.68
C ALA A 71 -2.17 0.29 8.18
N GLY A 72 -2.28 1.50 8.73
CA GLY A 72 -3.37 2.41 8.38
C GLY A 72 -3.39 2.86 6.91
N PRO A 73 -4.50 3.45 6.43
CA PRO A 73 -4.66 3.87 5.03
C PRO A 73 -3.73 4.99 4.59
N ALA A 74 -3.25 5.80 5.52
CA ALA A 74 -2.23 6.81 5.30
C ALA A 74 -0.95 6.49 6.11
N ALA A 75 -0.64 5.20 6.26
CA ALA A 75 0.59 4.77 6.93
C ALA A 75 1.81 5.42 6.28
N HIS A 76 2.80 5.78 7.10
CA HIS A 76 4.04 6.34 6.58
C HIS A 76 4.73 5.31 5.66
N PRO A 77 5.36 5.72 4.54
CA PRO A 77 6.08 4.79 3.65
C PRO A 77 7.05 3.84 4.38
N ASP A 78 7.75 4.31 5.43
CA ASP A 78 8.61 3.46 6.27
C ASP A 78 7.86 2.36 7.04
N GLU A 79 6.61 2.63 7.43
CA GLU A 79 5.77 1.63 8.08
C GLU A 79 5.35 0.55 7.08
N VAL A 80 5.06 0.95 5.83
CA VAL A 80 4.76 0.01 4.73
C VAL A 80 5.97 -0.85 4.40
N ALA A 81 7.18 -0.27 4.38
CA ALA A 81 8.43 -1.00 4.20
C ALA A 81 8.63 -2.07 5.28
N ARG A 82 8.48 -1.71 6.56
CA ARG A 82 8.58 -2.67 7.67
C ARG A 82 7.50 -3.77 7.61
N LEU A 83 6.30 -3.43 7.15
CA LEU A 83 5.22 -4.39 6.93
C LEU A 83 5.58 -5.41 5.83
N LEU A 84 6.27 -4.95 4.77
CA LEU A 84 6.74 -5.78 3.67
C LEU A 84 7.88 -6.72 4.10
N GLU A 85 8.89 -6.18 4.78
CA GLU A 85 10.03 -6.95 5.31
C GLU A 85 9.56 -8.09 6.21
N ALA A 86 8.69 -7.76 7.17
CA ALA A 86 8.04 -8.71 8.06
C ALA A 86 7.33 -9.85 7.34
N ALA A 87 6.71 -9.58 6.19
CA ALA A 87 5.97 -10.57 5.44
C ALA A 87 6.90 -11.45 4.60
N LEU A 88 8.01 -10.88 4.08
CA LEU A 88 9.06 -11.62 3.39
C LEU A 88 9.85 -12.56 4.31
N GLU A 89 9.96 -12.26 5.62
CA GLU A 89 10.55 -13.17 6.61
C GLU A 89 9.71 -14.43 6.89
N THR A 90 8.40 -14.37 6.60
CA THR A 90 7.45 -15.45 6.88
C THR A 90 7.11 -16.33 5.67
N ALA A 91 7.65 -16.00 4.49
CA ALA A 91 7.40 -16.66 3.21
C ALA A 91 8.54 -17.60 2.81
#